data_AF-A0A920F733-F1
#
_entry.id   AF-A0A920F733-F1
#
_cell.length_a   1.000
_cell.length_b   1.000
_cell.length_c   1.000
_cell.angle_alpha   90.00
_cell.angle_beta   90.00
_cell.angle_gamma   90.00
#
_symmetry.space_group_name_H-M   'P 1'
#
loop_
_entity.id
_entity.type
_entity.pdbx_description
1 polymer ?
#
loop_
_entity_poly.entity_id
_entity_poly.type
_entity_poly.pdbx_seq_one_letter_code
_entity_poly.pdbx_strand_id
1 'polypeptide(L)'
;MYQTKLSTLSFKIIRLAVFLNLIMATGCGFQPLYSHGGGNSSHVLNQLSRIQINPIENRTGQILRNFLQDKLTPSGVPSSPTHKLTISLKETRSDMAILRDSTSTFAKVKMDAKYQLINIETKTY
;
A
#
# COMPACT_ATOMS: atom_id res chain seq x y z
N MET A 1 55.68 33.19 -11.41
CA MET A 1 55.21 32.19 -10.40
C MET A 1 53.76 32.42 -9.92
N TYR A 2 53.01 33.42 -10.42
CA TYR A 2 51.62 33.70 -10.02
C TYR A 2 50.57 33.01 -10.92
N GLN A 3 50.86 32.89 -12.23
CA GLN A 3 49.94 32.32 -13.23
C GLN A 3 49.61 30.84 -13.00
N THR A 4 50.57 30.06 -12.50
CA THR A 4 50.37 28.62 -12.19
C THR A 4 49.46 28.41 -10.98
N LYS A 5 49.53 29.29 -9.97
CA LYS A 5 48.62 29.27 -8.82
C LYS A 5 47.18 29.60 -9.22
N LEU A 6 46.97 30.53 -10.16
CA LEU A 6 45.63 30.88 -10.66
C LEU A 6 44.96 29.71 -11.41
N SER A 7 45.73 28.98 -12.23
CA SER A 7 45.23 27.80 -12.97
C SER A 7 44.88 26.61 -12.06
N THR A 8 45.70 26.37 -11.03
CA THR A 8 45.49 25.29 -10.04
C THR A 8 44.35 25.62 -9.07
N LEU A 9 44.13 26.91 -8.78
CA LEU A 9 42.97 27.38 -8.02
C LEU A 9 41.66 27.18 -8.80
N SER A 10 41.65 27.51 -10.09
CA SER A 10 40.51 27.21 -10.99
C SER A 10 40.23 25.71 -11.07
N PHE A 11 41.25 24.87 -11.20
CA PHE A 11 41.09 23.42 -11.22
C PHE A 11 40.52 22.85 -9.91
N LYS A 12 40.90 23.41 -8.75
CA LYS A 12 40.33 23.05 -7.45
C LYS A 12 38.86 23.43 -7.33
N ILE A 13 38.49 24.63 -7.80
CA ILE A 13 37.10 25.12 -7.77
C ILE A 13 36.21 24.28 -8.68
N ILE A 14 36.68 23.93 -9.88
CA ILE A 14 35.95 23.06 -10.81
C ILE A 14 35.76 21.67 -10.21
N ARG A 15 36.80 21.08 -9.59
CA ARG A 15 36.68 19.78 -8.91
C ARG A 15 35.67 19.83 -7.76
N LEU A 16 35.67 20.90 -6.96
CA LEU A 16 34.73 21.08 -5.86
C LEU A 16 33.29 21.25 -6.35
N ALA A 17 33.08 22.00 -7.44
CA ALA A 17 31.77 22.19 -8.05
C ALA A 17 31.21 20.90 -8.65
N VAL A 18 32.05 20.06 -9.27
CA VAL A 18 31.65 18.73 -9.78
C VAL A 18 31.29 17.79 -8.62
N PHE A 19 32.07 17.79 -7.54
CA PHE A 19 31.79 16.96 -6.36
C PHE A 19 30.48 17.37 -5.67
N LEU A 20 30.21 18.68 -5.58
CA LEU A 20 28.98 19.21 -5.01
C LEU A 20 27.75 18.86 -5.86
N ASN A 21 27.86 18.92 -7.19
CA ASN A 21 26.78 18.49 -8.09
C ASN A 21 26.49 16.98 -7.98
N LEU A 22 27.51 16.15 -7.75
CA LEU A 22 27.32 14.70 -7.61
C LEU A 22 26.56 14.32 -6.33
N ILE A 23 26.73 15.08 -5.24
CA ILE A 23 25.99 14.90 -3.98
C ILE A 23 24.54 15.37 -4.12
N MET A 24 24.27 16.41 -4.91
CA MET A 24 22.89 16.84 -5.18
C MET A 24 22.15 15.90 -6.15
N ALA A 25 22.89 15.08 -6.91
CA ALA A 25 22.35 14.09 -7.85
C ALA A 25 22.03 12.72 -7.22
N THR A 26 22.33 12.49 -5.94
CA THR A 26 21.78 11.33 -5.21
C THR A 26 20.30 11.61 -4.96
N GLY A 27 19.51 11.38 -6.01
CA GLY A 27 18.07 11.64 -6.05
C GLY A 27 17.35 11.04 -4.84
N CYS A 28 16.29 11.75 -4.44
CA CYS A 28 15.33 11.38 -3.39
C CYS A 28 15.38 9.88 -3.08
N GLY A 29 15.80 9.52 -1.86
CA GLY A 29 15.90 8.13 -1.36
C GLY A 29 14.56 7.40 -1.30
N PHE A 30 13.91 7.27 -2.44
CA PHE A 30 12.68 6.54 -2.66
C PHE A 30 12.99 5.06 -2.51
N GLN A 31 12.71 4.55 -1.32
CA GLN A 31 12.73 3.13 -1.06
C GLN A 31 11.36 2.56 -1.46
N PRO A 32 11.28 1.67 -2.46
CA PRO A 32 10.02 1.01 -2.80
C PRO A 32 9.54 0.16 -1.62
N LEU A 33 8.41 0.55 -1.01
CA LEU A 33 7.82 -0.10 0.17
C LEU A 33 7.55 -1.60 -0.04
N TYR A 34 7.19 -1.98 -1.28
CA TYR A 34 6.82 -3.35 -1.65
C TYR A 34 7.86 -4.04 -2.56
N SER A 35 9.12 -3.56 -2.61
CA SER A 35 10.16 -4.22 -3.40
C SER A 35 10.44 -5.62 -2.86
N HIS A 36 10.30 -6.63 -3.72
CA HIS A 36 10.66 -8.00 -3.41
C HIS A 36 12.20 -8.10 -3.49
N GLY A 37 12.89 -7.93 -2.37
CA GLY A 37 14.36 -8.00 -2.30
C GLY A 37 15.04 -7.07 -1.30
N GLY A 38 14.34 -6.09 -0.72
CA GLY A 38 14.85 -5.25 0.37
C GLY A 38 14.57 -5.85 1.75
N GLY A 39 15.53 -5.81 2.69
CA GLY A 39 15.40 -6.47 4.00
C GLY A 39 14.15 -6.11 4.83
N ASN A 40 13.48 -4.98 4.56
CA ASN A 40 12.28 -4.55 5.27
C ASN A 40 10.96 -5.10 4.69
N SER A 41 10.91 -5.44 3.39
CA SER A 41 9.66 -5.85 2.75
C SER A 41 9.21 -7.25 3.17
N SER A 42 10.17 -8.16 3.42
CA SER A 42 9.90 -9.51 3.92
C SER A 42 9.30 -9.51 5.33
N HIS A 43 9.67 -8.53 6.17
CA HIS A 43 9.14 -8.39 7.52
C HIS A 43 7.67 -7.91 7.49
N VAL A 44 7.36 -6.90 6.69
CA VAL A 44 5.99 -6.37 6.55
C VAL A 44 5.05 -7.44 6.00
N LEU A 45 5.46 -8.17 4.96
CA LEU A 45 4.66 -9.26 4.39
C LEU A 45 4.38 -10.36 5.43
N ASN A 46 5.37 -10.72 6.26
CA ASN A 46 5.18 -11.67 7.35
C ASN A 46 4.25 -11.17 8.47
N GLN A 47 4.20 -9.86 8.72
CA GLN A 47 3.26 -9.29 9.68
C GLN A 47 1.83 -9.28 9.13
N LEU A 48 1.66 -8.91 7.84
CA LEU A 48 0.36 -8.94 7.16
C LEU A 48 -0.21 -10.37 7.07
N SER A 49 0.64 -11.37 6.85
CA SER A 49 0.22 -12.77 6.78
C SER A 49 -0.30 -13.34 8.10
N ARG A 50 -0.18 -12.60 9.21
CA ARG A 50 -0.72 -12.97 10.54
C ARG A 50 -2.08 -12.31 10.83
N ILE A 51 -2.65 -11.59 9.87
CA ILE A 51 -3.97 -10.97 10.01
C ILE A 51 -5.03 -11.99 9.61
N GLN A 52 -5.92 -12.33 10.53
CA GLN A 52 -7.09 -13.14 10.25
C GLN A 52 -8.25 -12.24 9.80
N ILE A 53 -8.81 -12.51 8.62
CA ILE A 53 -9.97 -11.80 8.09
C ILE A 53 -11.24 -12.56 8.46
N ASN A 54 -12.09 -11.94 9.28
CA ASN A 54 -13.38 -12.51 9.66
C ASN A 54 -14.31 -12.66 8.44
N PRO A 55 -15.31 -13.56 8.51
CA PRO A 55 -16.38 -13.60 7.52
C PRO A 55 -17.02 -12.22 7.35
N ILE A 56 -17.27 -11.82 6.10
CA ILE A 56 -17.99 -10.60 5.74
C ILE A 56 -19.30 -11.06 5.11
N GLU A 57 -20.41 -10.50 5.57
CA GLU A 57 -21.75 -10.89 5.11
C GLU A 57 -21.97 -10.59 3.62
N ASN A 58 -22.91 -11.33 3.02
CA ASN A 58 -23.33 -11.22 1.61
C ASN A 58 -22.29 -11.66 0.57
N ARG A 59 -22.76 -11.87 -0.68
CA ARG A 59 -21.89 -12.27 -1.80
C ARG A 59 -20.77 -11.26 -2.06
N THR A 60 -21.10 -9.97 -2.07
CA THR A 60 -20.12 -8.90 -2.24
C THR A 60 -19.09 -8.89 -1.11
N GLY A 61 -19.51 -9.16 0.13
CA GLY A 61 -18.60 -9.32 1.26
C GLY A 61 -17.67 -10.51 1.12
N GLN A 62 -18.17 -11.64 0.63
CA GLN A 62 -17.33 -12.81 0.33
C GLN A 62 -16.29 -12.51 -0.75
N ILE A 63 -16.66 -11.80 -1.82
CA ILE A 63 -15.73 -11.35 -2.87
C ILE A 63 -14.64 -10.45 -2.26
N LEU A 64 -15.04 -9.47 -1.45
CA LEU A 64 -14.09 -8.58 -0.76
C LEU A 64 -13.15 -9.38 0.15
N ARG A 65 -13.69 -10.33 0.92
CA ARG A 65 -12.90 -11.18 1.80
C ARG A 65 -11.86 -11.99 1.03
N ASN A 66 -12.24 -12.61 -0.09
CA ASN A 66 -11.32 -13.38 -0.91
C ASN A 66 -10.20 -12.48 -1.45
N PHE A 67 -10.55 -11.30 -1.96
CA PHE A 67 -9.55 -10.33 -2.42
C PHE A 67 -8.58 -9.90 -1.31
N LEU A 68 -9.08 -9.69 -0.09
CA LEU A 68 -8.24 -9.37 1.07
C LEU A 68 -7.34 -10.54 1.47
N GLN A 69 -7.84 -11.78 1.40
CA GLN A 69 -7.04 -12.97 1.65
C GLN A 69 -5.91 -13.09 0.62
N ASP A 70 -6.19 -12.91 -0.66
CA ASP A 70 -5.18 -12.99 -1.72
C ASP A 70 -4.07 -11.93 -1.55
N LYS A 71 -4.43 -10.74 -1.05
CA LYS A 71 -3.47 -9.63 -0.86
C LYS A 71 -2.70 -9.69 0.44
N LEU A 72 -3.36 -10.02 1.54
CA LEU A 72 -2.79 -9.93 2.90
C LEU A 72 -2.29 -11.29 3.41
N THR A 73 -2.92 -12.37 2.96
CA THR A 73 -2.68 -13.73 3.46
C THR A 73 -2.57 -14.72 2.29
N PRO A 74 -1.61 -14.53 1.36
CA PRO A 74 -1.51 -15.35 0.15
C PRO A 74 -1.28 -16.84 0.44
N SER A 75 -0.73 -17.18 1.62
CA SER A 75 -0.56 -18.56 2.08
C SER A 75 -1.81 -19.18 2.72
N GLY A 76 -2.96 -18.48 2.69
CA GLY A 76 -4.22 -18.93 3.27
C GLY A 76 -4.47 -18.40 4.69
N VAL A 77 -5.36 -19.04 5.44
CA VAL A 77 -5.69 -18.60 6.81
C VAL A 77 -4.48 -18.79 7.75
N PRO A 78 -4.10 -17.79 8.56
CA PRO A 78 -2.93 -17.91 9.43
C PRO A 78 -3.17 -18.97 10.51
N SER A 79 -2.19 -19.86 10.73
CA SER A 79 -2.24 -20.84 11.83
C SER A 79 -2.12 -20.18 13.22
N SER A 80 -1.44 -19.02 13.31
CA SER A 80 -1.24 -18.26 14.54
C SER A 80 -1.52 -16.77 14.28
N PRO A 81 -2.80 -16.37 14.23
CA PRO A 81 -3.15 -14.98 13.94
C PRO A 81 -2.84 -14.09 15.14
N THR A 82 -2.25 -12.92 14.88
CA THR A 82 -1.96 -11.91 15.93
C THR A 82 -3.01 -10.80 15.93
N HIS A 83 -3.58 -10.53 14.75
CA HIS A 83 -4.60 -9.51 14.58
C HIS A 83 -5.83 -10.10 13.89
N LYS A 84 -7.00 -9.56 14.25
CA LYS A 84 -8.29 -9.91 13.67
C LYS A 84 -8.87 -8.68 12.97
N LEU A 85 -9.13 -8.81 11.68
CA LEU A 85 -9.78 -7.79 10.86
C LEU A 85 -11.27 -8.09 10.76
N THR A 86 -12.10 -7.18 11.29
CA THR A 86 -13.55 -7.24 11.19
C THR A 86 -14.03 -6.13 10.25
N ILE A 87 -14.88 -6.49 9.29
CA ILE A 87 -15.38 -5.56 8.26
C ILE A 87 -16.90 -5.69 8.18
N SER A 88 -17.58 -4.54 8.19
CA SER A 88 -19.00 -4.42 7.87
C SER A 88 -19.13 -3.68 6.54
N LEU A 89 -19.70 -4.36 5.54
CA LEU A 89 -19.87 -3.85 4.18
C LEU A 89 -21.35 -3.56 3.94
N LYS A 90 -21.65 -2.33 3.51
CA LYS A 90 -22.97 -1.90 3.08
C LYS A 90 -22.96 -1.60 1.58
N GLU A 91 -23.74 -2.37 0.83
CA GLU A 91 -24.00 -2.13 -0.58
C GLU A 91 -25.29 -1.34 -0.75
N THR A 92 -25.27 -0.30 -1.57
CA THR A 92 -26.47 0.47 -1.94
C THR A 92 -26.52 0.59 -3.45
N ARG A 93 -27.58 0.07 -4.05
CA ARG A 93 -27.84 0.17 -5.49
C ARG A 93 -28.98 1.16 -5.74
N SER A 94 -28.76 2.09 -6.67
CA SER A 94 -29.75 3.05 -7.14
C SER A 94 -29.86 2.95 -8.65
N ASP A 95 -30.99 2.44 -9.12
CA ASP A 95 -31.30 2.35 -10.55
C ASP A 95 -31.69 3.75 -11.06
N MET A 96 -30.92 4.29 -12.01
CA MET A 96 -31.04 5.70 -12.42
C MET A 96 -31.77 5.88 -13.75
N ALA A 97 -31.71 4.89 -14.65
CA ALA A 97 -32.51 4.85 -15.86
C ALA A 97 -33.35 3.59 -15.83
N ILE A 98 -34.67 3.75 -15.69
CA ILE A 98 -35.65 2.67 -15.74
C ILE A 98 -36.36 2.80 -17.09
N LEU A 99 -36.21 1.82 -17.96
CA LEU A 99 -36.95 1.79 -19.23
C LEU A 99 -38.42 1.47 -18.96
N ARG A 100 -39.29 1.78 -19.92
CA ARG A 100 -40.74 1.52 -19.84
C ARG A 100 -41.09 0.05 -19.60
N ASP A 101 -40.15 -0.86 -19.87
CA ASP A 101 -40.24 -2.30 -19.67
C ASP A 101 -39.71 -2.76 -18.30
N SER A 102 -39.49 -1.84 -17.35
CA SER A 102 -38.94 -2.09 -16.01
C SER A 102 -37.51 -2.67 -15.97
N THR A 103 -36.79 -2.65 -17.09
CA THR A 103 -35.36 -2.98 -17.14
C THR A 103 -34.55 -1.73 -16.83
N SER A 104 -33.66 -1.79 -15.83
CA SER A 104 -32.72 -0.69 -15.58
C SER A 104 -31.42 -0.88 -16.38
N THR A 105 -31.17 0.00 -17.35
CA THR A 105 -29.94 -0.03 -18.18
C THR A 105 -28.74 0.59 -17.45
N PHE A 106 -28.97 1.38 -16.40
CA PHE A 106 -27.89 2.03 -15.67
C PHE A 106 -28.20 2.15 -14.17
N ALA A 107 -27.33 1.56 -13.36
CA ALA A 107 -27.42 1.58 -11.91
C ALA A 107 -26.13 2.15 -11.30
N LYS A 108 -26.30 3.02 -10.31
CA LYS A 108 -25.22 3.45 -9.43
C LYS A 108 -25.12 2.48 -8.27
N VAL A 109 -23.95 1.89 -8.08
CA VAL A 109 -23.66 1.02 -6.93
C VAL A 109 -22.65 1.75 -6.04
N LYS A 110 -23.01 1.92 -4.77
CA LYS A 110 -22.14 2.49 -3.73
C LYS A 110 -21.82 1.40 -2.71
N MET A 111 -20.54 1.26 -2.40
CA MET A 111 -20.03 0.33 -1.40
C MET A 111 -19.42 1.12 -0.25
N ASP A 112 -19.98 1.01 0.95
CA ASP A 112 -19.45 1.63 2.16
C ASP A 112 -18.90 0.52 3.08
N ALA A 113 -17.59 0.53 3.34
CA ALA A 113 -16.93 -0.46 4.20
C ALA A 113 -16.41 0.17 5.49
N LYS A 114 -16.88 -0.32 6.64
CA LYS A 114 -16.32 0.01 7.96
C LYS A 114 -15.44 -1.14 8.41
N TYR A 115 -14.25 -0.85 8.91
CA TYR A 115 -13.30 -1.87 9.33
C TYR A 115 -12.69 -1.56 10.69
N GLN A 116 -12.35 -2.62 11.42
CA GLN A 116 -11.63 -2.57 12.69
C GLN A 116 -10.58 -3.67 12.69
N LEU A 117 -9.35 -3.30 13.04
CA LEU A 117 -8.28 -4.24 13.32
C LEU A 117 -8.16 -4.35 14.85
N ILE A 118 -8.12 -5.58 15.37
CA ILE A 118 -8.04 -5.83 16.81
C ILE A 118 -6.88 -6.79 17.06
N ASN A 119 -5.98 -6.43 17.97
CA ASN A 119 -4.97 -7.37 18.46
C ASN A 119 -5.65 -8.44 19.35
N ILE A 120 -5.40 -9.72 19.06
CA ILE A 120 -6.11 -10.83 19.69
C ILE A 120 -5.72 -11.01 21.17
N GLU A 121 -4.47 -10.66 21.52
CA GLU A 121 -3.95 -10.78 22.89
C GLU A 121 -4.40 -9.60 23.76
N THR A 122 -4.23 -8.37 23.26
CA THR A 122 -4.50 -7.16 24.04
C THR A 122 -5.93 -6.64 23.91
N LYS A 123 -6.71 -7.18 22.96
CA LYS A 123 -8.08 -6.74 22.59
C LYS A 123 -8.18 -5.24 22.32
N THR A 124 -7.10 -4.63 21.87
CA THR A 124 -6.99 -3.19 21.59
C THR A 124 -6.95 -2.96 20.07
N TYR A 125 -7.37 -1.77 19.65
CA TYR A 125 -7.39 -1.32 18.25
C TYR A 125 -6.00 -0.93 17.75
#